data_AF-A0A3B5KLJ8-F1
#
_entry.id   AF-A0A3B5KLJ8-F1
#
_cell.length_a   1.000
_cell.length_b   1.000
_cell.length_c   1.000
_cell.angle_alpha   90.00
_cell.angle_beta   90.00
_cell.angle_gamma   90.00
#
_symmetry.space_group_name_H-M   'P 1'
#
loop_
_entity.id
_entity.type
_entity.pdbx_description
1 polymer ?
#
loop_
_entity_poly.entity_id
_entity_poly.type
_entity_poly.pdbx_seq_one_letter_code
_entity_poly.pdbx_strand_id
1 'polypeptide(L)'
;MCSTVSLQSDHCTGLQGFLVFHSFGGGTGSGFTSLLMERLSVDYGKKSKLEFSVYPAPQVSTAVVEPYNSILTTHTTLEHSDCAFMVDNEAIYDICRRNLDIEHPTYTNLNRLISQIVSSITASLRFDGALNVDLTEFQTNLVPYPRIHFPLATYAPVISAEKAYHEQLTVAEITSACFEPANQLVKCDPRHGKYMACCLLYRGDVVPKDVNAAIATIKTKRTIQFVDWCPTGFKVGINYQPPTVVPGGDLAKVQRAVCMLSNTTAIAEAWARLDHKFDLMYAKRAFVFWYVGEGMEEGEFSEAREDMAALEKDYEEVGADTVGDEDEDGEEY
;
A
#
# COMPACT_ATOMS: atom_id res chain seq x y z
N MET A 1 -19.55 18.61 2.45
CA MET A 1 -19.02 17.35 1.90
C MET A 1 -19.86 16.14 2.31
N CYS A 2 -20.09 15.89 3.61
CA CYS A 2 -20.90 14.75 4.07
C CYS A 2 -22.30 14.68 3.42
N SER A 3 -23.00 15.82 3.26
CA SER A 3 -24.30 15.85 2.56
C SER A 3 -24.21 15.42 1.09
N THR A 4 -23.10 15.73 0.41
CA THR A 4 -22.86 15.29 -0.97
C THR A 4 -22.57 13.80 -1.03
N VAL A 5 -21.78 13.28 -0.08
CA VAL A 5 -21.52 11.84 0.04
C VAL A 5 -22.82 11.09 0.31
N SER A 6 -23.68 11.61 1.19
CA SER A 6 -25.01 11.04 1.46
C SER A 6 -25.85 11.00 0.20
N LEU A 7 -25.94 12.11 -0.53
CA LEU A 7 -26.70 12.18 -1.77
C LEU A 7 -26.23 11.14 -2.80
N GLN A 8 -24.91 10.95 -2.98
CA GLN A 8 -24.40 9.93 -3.89
C GLN A 8 -24.63 8.50 -3.38
N SER A 9 -24.59 8.31 -2.06
CA SER A 9 -24.87 7.02 -1.43
C SER A 9 -26.34 6.63 -1.60
N ASP A 10 -27.26 7.59 -1.49
CA ASP A 10 -28.70 7.39 -1.66
C ASP A 10 -29.08 6.98 -3.09
N HIS A 11 -28.26 7.37 -4.08
CA HIS A 11 -28.42 6.92 -5.47
C HIS A 11 -27.93 5.48 -5.71
N CYS A 12 -27.21 4.87 -4.76
CA CYS A 12 -26.71 3.51 -4.88
C CYS A 12 -27.72 2.50 -4.31
N THR A 13 -28.06 1.47 -5.07
CA THR A 13 -28.87 0.33 -4.57
C THR A 13 -28.08 -0.63 -3.68
N GLY A 14 -26.74 -0.61 -3.79
CA GLY A 14 -25.84 -1.51 -3.09
C GLY A 14 -24.44 -0.94 -2.92
N LEU A 15 -24.31 0.16 -2.16
CA LEU A 15 -23.01 0.76 -1.86
C LEU A 15 -22.11 -0.26 -1.13
N GLN A 16 -20.94 -0.56 -1.71
CA GLN A 16 -19.96 -1.46 -1.10
C GLN A 16 -19.07 -0.72 -0.08
N GLY A 17 -18.57 0.45 -0.45
CA GLY A 17 -17.57 1.16 0.34
C GLY A 17 -17.10 2.47 -0.28
N PHE A 18 -16.05 3.03 0.30
CA PHE A 18 -15.41 4.27 -0.10
C PHE A 18 -13.94 4.01 -0.47
N LEU A 19 -13.47 4.66 -1.53
CA LEU A 19 -12.06 4.75 -1.89
C LEU A 19 -11.61 6.19 -1.63
N VAL A 20 -10.71 6.38 -0.67
CA VAL A 20 -10.25 7.70 -0.23
C VAL A 20 -8.82 7.91 -0.71
N PHE A 21 -8.60 8.94 -1.52
CA PHE A 21 -7.28 9.27 -2.08
C PHE A 21 -6.77 10.52 -1.38
N HIS A 22 -5.62 10.42 -0.72
CA HIS A 22 -5.07 11.54 0.04
C HIS A 22 -3.54 11.45 0.17
N SER A 23 -2.93 12.54 0.61
CA SER A 23 -1.50 12.60 0.94
C SER A 23 -1.33 12.69 2.44
N PHE A 24 -0.36 11.97 3.01
CA PHE A 24 -0.02 12.12 4.42
C PHE A 24 0.62 13.48 4.75
N GLY A 25 1.37 14.04 3.80
CA GLY A 25 2.19 15.23 4.06
C GLY A 25 1.44 16.57 4.10
N GLY A 26 0.34 16.70 3.35
CA GLY A 26 -0.38 17.98 3.22
C GLY A 26 -1.47 18.16 4.29
N GLY A 27 -1.64 19.37 4.84
CA GLY A 27 -2.59 19.62 5.94
C GLY A 27 -4.06 19.27 5.65
N THR A 28 -4.52 19.45 4.41
CA THR A 28 -5.86 18.97 4.01
C THR A 28 -5.87 17.44 3.80
N GLY A 29 -4.83 16.89 3.17
CA GLY A 29 -4.72 15.46 2.92
C GLY A 29 -4.62 14.63 4.20
N SER A 30 -4.01 15.17 5.26
CA SER A 30 -4.00 14.60 6.60
C SER A 30 -5.28 14.94 7.35
N GLY A 31 -5.37 16.15 7.92
CA GLY A 31 -6.37 16.50 8.93
C GLY A 31 -7.82 16.44 8.44
N PHE A 32 -8.11 16.86 7.22
CA PHE A 32 -9.47 16.75 6.69
C PHE A 32 -9.85 15.30 6.37
N THR A 33 -8.89 14.47 5.94
CA THR A 33 -9.13 13.04 5.73
C THR A 33 -9.42 12.33 7.03
N SER A 34 -8.66 12.59 8.09
CA SER A 34 -8.94 12.06 9.44
C SER A 34 -10.36 12.35 9.89
N LEU A 35 -10.76 13.63 9.82
CA LEU A 35 -12.12 14.04 10.17
C LEU A 35 -13.17 13.40 9.26
N LEU A 36 -12.90 13.24 7.97
CA LEU A 36 -13.82 12.59 7.04
C LEU A 36 -13.99 11.11 7.38
N MET A 37 -12.90 10.40 7.69
CA MET A 37 -12.90 8.97 8.01
C MET A 37 -13.66 8.68 9.32
N GLU A 38 -13.51 9.53 10.33
CA GLU A 38 -14.33 9.50 11.55
C GLU A 38 -15.82 9.60 11.21
N ARG A 39 -16.21 10.61 10.41
CA ARG A 39 -17.61 10.84 10.06
C ARG A 39 -18.19 9.72 9.20
N LEU A 40 -17.42 9.20 8.24
CA LEU A 40 -17.82 8.06 7.44
C LEU A 40 -18.00 6.80 8.29
N SER A 41 -17.19 6.62 9.33
CA SER A 41 -17.32 5.48 10.24
C SER A 41 -18.57 5.59 11.12
N VAL A 42 -18.97 6.81 11.51
CA VAL A 42 -20.24 7.05 12.22
C VAL A 42 -21.45 6.80 11.32
N ASP A 43 -21.47 7.39 10.12
CA ASP A 43 -22.65 7.35 9.23
C ASP A 43 -22.76 6.03 8.45
N TYR A 44 -21.62 5.40 8.13
CA TYR A 44 -21.50 4.23 7.25
C TYR A 44 -20.64 3.12 7.86
N GLY A 45 -20.71 2.87 9.17
CA GLY A 45 -19.79 1.97 9.87
C GLY A 45 -19.67 0.54 9.32
N LYS A 46 -20.68 0.01 8.61
CA LYS A 46 -20.62 -1.33 7.97
C LYS A 46 -20.01 -1.35 6.56
N LYS A 47 -19.65 -0.19 6.01
CA LYS A 47 -19.13 -0.06 4.64
C LYS A 47 -17.60 -0.04 4.67
N SER A 48 -16.98 -0.74 3.72
CA SER A 48 -15.52 -0.80 3.63
C SER A 48 -14.96 0.58 3.26
N LYS A 49 -13.84 0.96 3.86
CA LYS A 49 -13.14 2.22 3.61
C LYS A 49 -11.69 1.85 3.26
N LEU A 50 -11.32 2.03 2.00
CA LEU A 50 -9.96 1.79 1.53
C LEU A 50 -9.28 3.12 1.24
N GLU A 51 -8.02 3.22 1.64
CA GLU A 51 -7.21 4.42 1.43
C GLU A 51 -6.14 4.18 0.36
N PHE A 52 -5.87 5.20 -0.42
CA PHE A 52 -4.69 5.33 -1.25
C PHE A 52 -3.90 6.52 -0.74
N SER A 53 -2.91 6.22 0.08
CA SER A 53 -2.19 7.21 0.88
C SER A 53 -0.82 7.47 0.29
N VAL A 54 -0.60 8.69 -0.18
CA VAL A 54 0.70 9.11 -0.72
C VAL A 54 1.64 9.41 0.45
N TYR A 55 2.64 8.54 0.63
CA TYR A 55 3.68 8.64 1.63
C TYR A 55 4.71 9.71 1.23
N PRO A 56 5.14 10.57 2.17
CA PRO A 56 6.02 11.69 1.88
C PRO A 56 7.45 11.24 1.54
N ALA A 57 8.03 11.86 0.52
CA ALA A 57 9.40 11.61 0.09
C ALA A 57 10.22 12.90 0.13
N PRO A 58 11.41 12.93 0.77
CA PRO A 58 12.21 14.16 0.92
C PRO A 58 12.51 14.89 -0.39
N GLN A 59 12.66 14.13 -1.49
CA GLN A 59 13.06 14.67 -2.79
C GLN A 59 11.95 15.47 -3.50
N VAL A 60 10.68 15.16 -3.19
CA VAL A 60 9.51 15.85 -3.77
C VAL A 60 8.63 16.49 -2.69
N SER A 61 9.12 16.50 -1.45
CA SER A 61 8.45 17.09 -0.29
C SER A 61 8.36 18.61 -0.48
N THR A 62 7.18 19.16 -0.23
CA THR A 62 6.94 20.60 -0.34
C THR A 62 6.76 21.26 1.02
N ALA A 63 6.60 20.47 2.08
CA ALA A 63 6.40 20.95 3.43
C ALA A 63 7.37 20.30 4.43
N VAL A 64 7.99 21.12 5.28
CA VAL A 64 8.93 20.63 6.32
C VAL A 64 8.20 19.83 7.41
N VAL A 65 6.92 20.11 7.61
CA VAL A 65 6.07 19.51 8.67
C VAL A 65 5.37 18.21 8.23
N GLU A 66 5.71 17.66 7.06
CA GLU A 66 5.13 16.41 6.58
C GLU A 66 5.24 15.24 7.58
N PRO A 67 6.33 15.06 8.36
CA PRO A 67 6.39 14.01 9.38
C PRO A 67 5.30 14.14 10.45
N TYR A 68 4.99 15.36 10.91
CA TYR A 68 3.91 15.58 11.87
C TYR A 68 2.54 15.24 11.29
N ASN A 69 2.25 15.75 10.09
CA ASN A 69 0.98 15.49 9.42
C ASN A 69 0.76 13.99 9.20
N SER A 70 1.84 13.27 8.86
CA SER A 70 1.78 11.84 8.56
C SER A 70 1.52 10.99 9.81
N ILE A 71 2.15 11.31 10.94
CA ILE A 71 1.93 10.61 12.21
C ILE A 71 0.51 10.88 12.74
N LEU A 72 0.09 12.15 12.75
CA LEU A 72 -1.23 12.54 13.23
C LEU A 72 -2.37 11.94 12.41
N THR A 73 -2.24 11.96 11.07
CA THR A 73 -3.26 11.34 10.22
C THR A 73 -3.30 9.83 10.37
N THR A 74 -2.15 9.17 10.49
CA THR A 74 -2.10 7.71 10.64
C THR A 74 -2.75 7.29 11.95
N HIS A 75 -2.40 7.94 13.06
CA HIS A 75 -3.00 7.69 14.37
C HIS A 75 -4.53 7.79 14.34
N THR A 76 -5.07 8.89 13.78
CA THR A 76 -6.51 9.15 13.74
C THR A 76 -7.27 8.28 12.74
N THR A 77 -6.65 7.88 11.61
CA THR A 77 -7.32 7.02 10.63
C THR A 77 -7.16 5.53 10.90
N LEU A 78 -6.25 5.11 11.79
CA LEU A 78 -5.95 3.71 12.08
C LEU A 78 -7.19 2.89 12.50
N GLU A 79 -8.08 3.48 13.30
CA GLU A 79 -9.31 2.80 13.74
C GLU A 79 -10.46 2.88 12.73
N HIS A 80 -10.30 3.70 11.69
CA HIS A 80 -11.35 4.03 10.75
C HIS A 80 -11.09 3.51 9.34
N SER A 81 -9.88 3.04 9.04
CA SER A 81 -9.52 2.46 7.75
C SER A 81 -9.60 0.93 7.80
N ASP A 82 -10.17 0.32 6.76
CA ASP A 82 -10.21 -1.13 6.65
C ASP A 82 -8.94 -1.68 5.97
N CYS A 83 -8.32 -0.88 5.08
CA CYS A 83 -7.05 -1.18 4.42
C CYS A 83 -6.51 0.05 3.68
N ALA A 84 -5.23 0.36 3.88
CA ALA A 84 -4.57 1.56 3.35
C ALA A 84 -3.39 1.17 2.46
N PHE A 85 -3.52 1.43 1.15
CA PHE A 85 -2.45 1.22 0.18
C PHE A 85 -1.49 2.40 0.22
N MET A 86 -0.29 2.15 0.75
CA MET A 86 0.76 3.15 0.80
C MET A 86 1.46 3.29 -0.55
N VAL A 87 1.69 4.55 -0.93
CA VAL A 87 2.29 4.93 -2.20
C VAL A 87 3.42 5.91 -1.94
N ASP A 88 4.67 5.46 -1.97
CA ASP A 88 5.85 6.28 -1.75
C ASP A 88 6.26 7.00 -3.03
N ASN A 89 6.22 8.33 -2.97
CA ASN A 89 6.63 9.17 -4.07
C ASN A 89 8.08 8.91 -4.51
N GLU A 90 8.99 8.57 -3.59
CA GLU A 90 10.40 8.30 -3.92
C GLU A 90 10.53 7.01 -4.73
N ALA A 91 9.81 5.97 -4.33
CA ALA A 91 9.81 4.69 -5.03
C ALA A 91 9.29 4.83 -6.47
N ILE A 92 8.19 5.57 -6.65
CA ILE A 92 7.62 5.82 -7.98
C ILE A 92 8.55 6.69 -8.82
N TYR A 93 9.18 7.71 -8.22
CA TYR A 93 10.15 8.55 -8.90
C TYR A 93 11.32 7.72 -9.45
N ASP A 94 11.85 6.79 -8.64
CA ASP A 94 12.93 5.88 -9.05
C ASP A 94 12.48 4.90 -10.15
N ILE A 95 11.26 4.38 -10.06
CA ILE A 95 10.68 3.52 -11.12
C ILE A 95 10.55 4.31 -12.43
N CYS A 96 10.00 5.52 -12.41
CA CYS A 96 9.89 6.35 -13.60
C CYS A 96 11.26 6.63 -14.23
N ARG A 97 12.26 6.95 -13.40
CA ARG A 97 13.60 7.26 -13.89
C ARG A 97 14.31 6.06 -14.50
N ARG A 98 14.24 4.90 -13.85
CA ARG A 98 14.95 3.69 -14.27
C ARG A 98 14.24 2.92 -15.39
N ASN A 99 12.92 2.78 -15.32
CA ASN A 99 12.17 1.91 -16.23
C ASN A 99 11.57 2.66 -17.41
N LEU A 100 11.21 3.93 -17.21
CA LEU A 100 10.62 4.77 -18.25
C LEU A 100 11.63 5.73 -18.90
N ASP A 101 12.89 5.70 -18.45
CA ASP A 101 13.99 6.56 -18.92
C ASP A 101 13.68 8.06 -18.81
N ILE A 102 12.89 8.46 -17.81
CA ILE A 102 12.52 9.86 -17.57
C ILE A 102 13.52 10.47 -16.58
N GLU A 103 14.39 11.37 -17.04
CA GLU A 103 15.43 11.98 -16.19
C GLU A 103 14.87 12.77 -15.00
N HIS A 104 13.81 13.56 -15.26
CA HIS A 104 13.11 14.38 -14.26
C HIS A 104 11.60 14.11 -14.28
N PRO A 105 11.13 13.03 -13.62
CA PRO A 105 9.71 12.72 -13.50
C PRO A 105 8.91 13.87 -12.88
N THR A 106 7.82 14.25 -13.55
CA THR A 106 6.84 15.22 -13.05
C THR A 106 5.70 14.52 -12.31
N TYR A 107 4.88 15.25 -11.56
CA TYR A 107 3.65 14.69 -10.97
C TYR A 107 2.72 14.03 -12.00
N THR A 108 2.72 14.51 -13.26
CA THR A 108 1.95 13.85 -14.32
C THR A 108 2.45 12.44 -14.59
N ASN A 109 3.77 12.22 -14.58
CA ASN A 109 4.36 10.90 -14.80
C ASN A 109 4.08 9.99 -13.60
N LEU A 110 4.30 10.48 -12.38
CA LEU A 110 4.02 9.76 -11.14
C LEU A 110 2.54 9.34 -11.08
N ASN A 111 1.61 10.28 -11.29
CA ASN A 111 0.18 10.03 -11.22
C ASN A 111 -0.32 9.07 -12.31
N ARG A 112 0.30 9.07 -13.50
CA ARG A 112 -0.02 8.07 -14.53
C ARG A 112 0.35 6.67 -14.09
N LEU A 113 1.50 6.48 -13.45
CA LEU A 113 1.88 5.18 -12.89
C LEU A 113 0.95 4.77 -11.75
N ILE A 114 0.68 5.66 -10.79
CA ILE A 114 -0.29 5.42 -9.71
C ILE A 114 -1.66 5.03 -10.27
N SER A 115 -2.14 5.74 -11.30
CA SER A 115 -3.45 5.47 -11.91
C SER A 115 -3.55 4.07 -12.53
N GLN A 116 -2.45 3.51 -13.06
CA GLN A 116 -2.44 2.14 -13.59
C GLN A 116 -2.58 1.09 -12.49
N ILE A 117 -2.01 1.38 -11.33
CA ILE A 117 -2.02 0.50 -10.17
C ILE A 117 -3.40 0.53 -9.53
N VAL A 118 -3.94 1.73 -9.30
CA VAL A 118 -5.33 1.93 -8.85
C VAL A 118 -6.32 1.28 -9.83
N SER A 119 -6.10 1.41 -11.13
CA SER A 119 -6.91 0.75 -12.17
C SER A 119 -6.85 -0.76 -12.07
N SER A 120 -5.69 -1.33 -11.70
CA SER A 120 -5.50 -2.78 -11.54
C SER A 120 -6.15 -3.32 -10.26
N ILE A 121 -6.04 -2.59 -9.15
CA ILE A 121 -6.67 -2.93 -7.87
C ILE A 121 -8.20 -2.88 -8.00
N THR A 122 -8.72 -1.83 -8.64
CA THR A 122 -10.18 -1.64 -8.84
C THR A 122 -10.72 -2.39 -10.07
N ALA A 123 -9.90 -3.15 -10.79
CA ALA A 123 -10.33 -3.83 -12.01
C ALA A 123 -11.41 -4.89 -11.73
N SER A 124 -11.25 -5.64 -10.63
CA SER A 124 -12.21 -6.67 -10.20
C SER A 124 -13.57 -6.13 -9.79
N LEU A 125 -13.64 -4.84 -9.43
CA LEU A 125 -14.88 -4.17 -9.07
C LEU A 125 -15.65 -3.65 -10.30
N ARG A 126 -14.95 -3.44 -11.41
CA ARG A 126 -15.49 -2.78 -12.62
C ARG A 126 -15.77 -3.76 -13.76
N PHE A 127 -15.10 -4.90 -13.76
CA PHE A 127 -15.17 -5.87 -14.83
C PHE A 127 -15.32 -7.27 -14.26
N ASP A 128 -16.03 -8.11 -15.00
CA ASP A 128 -16.08 -9.52 -14.70
C ASP A 128 -14.74 -10.19 -15.05
N GLY A 129 -14.35 -11.18 -14.25
CA GLY A 129 -13.06 -11.85 -14.27
C GLY A 129 -13.21 -13.29 -13.80
N ALA A 130 -12.19 -14.11 -14.06
CA ALA A 130 -12.23 -15.53 -13.69
C ALA A 130 -12.15 -15.75 -12.17
N LEU A 131 -11.49 -14.84 -11.46
CA LEU A 131 -11.49 -14.75 -10.00
C LEU A 131 -11.59 -13.27 -9.63
N ASN A 132 -12.80 -12.84 -9.27
CA ASN A 132 -13.08 -11.47 -8.85
C ASN A 132 -12.80 -11.34 -7.35
N VAL A 133 -12.18 -10.24 -6.96
CA VAL A 133 -11.95 -9.85 -5.56
C VAL A 133 -12.82 -8.63 -5.27
N ASP A 134 -13.73 -8.72 -4.32
CA ASP A 134 -14.54 -7.56 -3.87
C ASP A 134 -13.81 -6.71 -2.80
N LEU A 135 -14.40 -5.57 -2.41
CA LEU A 135 -13.78 -4.68 -1.41
C LEU A 135 -13.61 -5.36 -0.03
N THR A 136 -14.56 -6.21 0.35
CA THR A 136 -14.56 -6.93 1.63
C THR A 136 -13.50 -8.03 1.63
N GLU A 137 -13.29 -8.65 0.47
CA GLU A 137 -12.29 -9.66 0.23
C GLU A 137 -10.88 -9.07 0.26
N PHE A 138 -10.67 -7.80 -0.10
CA PHE A 138 -9.36 -7.16 0.12
C PHE A 138 -8.98 -7.15 1.60
N GLN A 139 -9.90 -6.72 2.47
CA GLN A 139 -9.68 -6.75 3.91
C GLN A 139 -9.44 -8.19 4.39
N THR A 140 -10.34 -9.12 4.04
CA THR A 140 -10.26 -10.52 4.49
C THR A 140 -8.99 -11.23 4.01
N ASN A 141 -8.50 -10.91 2.81
CA ASN A 141 -7.34 -11.58 2.22
C ASN A 141 -6.00 -10.92 2.57
N LEU A 142 -5.97 -9.60 2.83
CA LEU A 142 -4.72 -8.85 3.04
C LEU A 142 -4.50 -8.42 4.49
N VAL A 143 -5.54 -8.33 5.32
CA VAL A 143 -5.47 -7.73 6.65
C VAL A 143 -5.73 -8.81 7.71
N PRO A 144 -4.67 -9.49 8.20
CA PRO A 144 -4.81 -10.52 9.23
C PRO A 144 -5.18 -9.94 10.60
N TYR A 145 -4.66 -8.75 10.91
CA TYR A 145 -4.89 -8.03 12.15
C TYR A 145 -5.41 -6.62 11.85
N PRO A 146 -6.43 -6.13 12.57
CA PRO A 146 -7.05 -4.84 12.27
C PRO A 146 -6.07 -3.66 12.23
N ARG A 147 -5.01 -3.63 13.06
CA ARG A 147 -4.00 -2.56 13.06
C ARG A 147 -2.96 -2.69 11.94
N ILE A 148 -2.74 -3.90 11.41
CA ILE A 148 -1.74 -4.21 10.38
C ILE A 148 -2.44 -4.25 9.01
N HIS A 149 -2.95 -3.10 8.58
CA HIS A 149 -3.76 -2.97 7.36
C HIS A 149 -3.09 -2.18 6.23
N PHE A 150 -1.75 -2.17 6.19
CA PHE A 150 -0.96 -1.40 5.21
C PHE A 150 -0.27 -2.30 4.17
N PRO A 151 -1.00 -2.91 3.22
CA PRO A 151 -0.38 -3.71 2.18
C PRO A 151 0.44 -2.84 1.21
N LEU A 152 1.59 -3.36 0.80
CA LEU A 152 2.41 -2.79 -0.23
C LEU A 152 1.86 -3.18 -1.60
N ALA A 153 1.85 -2.23 -2.51
CA ALA A 153 1.57 -2.50 -3.91
C ALA A 153 2.89 -2.59 -4.71
N THR A 154 2.93 -3.54 -5.64
CA THR A 154 3.99 -3.69 -6.63
C THR A 154 3.35 -3.91 -7.98
N TYR A 155 3.88 -3.30 -9.03
CA TYR A 155 3.33 -3.43 -10.38
C TYR A 155 4.39 -3.86 -11.38
N ALA A 156 4.04 -4.84 -12.21
CA ALA A 156 4.88 -5.31 -13.29
C ALA A 156 4.06 -5.70 -14.53
N PRO A 157 4.55 -5.45 -15.74
CA PRO A 157 5.79 -4.75 -16.03
C PRO A 157 5.60 -3.23 -16.11
N VAL A 158 6.66 -2.48 -15.81
CA VAL A 158 6.77 -1.04 -16.09
C VAL A 158 7.82 -0.88 -17.17
N ILE A 159 7.40 -0.56 -18.40
CA ILE A 159 8.27 -0.48 -19.58
C ILE A 159 7.93 0.80 -20.36
N SER A 160 8.95 1.50 -20.85
CA SER A 160 8.78 2.67 -21.72
C SER A 160 8.17 2.30 -23.06
N ALA A 161 7.41 3.21 -23.66
CA ALA A 161 6.82 2.99 -24.99
C ALA A 161 7.85 2.64 -26.08
N GLU A 162 9.11 3.10 -25.93
CA GLU A 162 10.22 2.84 -26.86
C GLU A 162 10.74 1.40 -26.76
N LYS A 163 10.81 0.84 -25.54
CA LYS A 163 11.36 -0.51 -25.28
C LYS A 163 10.35 -1.64 -25.58
N ALA A 164 9.07 -1.32 -25.75
CA ALA A 164 7.97 -2.27 -25.91
C ALA A 164 8.10 -3.25 -27.07
N TYR A 165 8.79 -2.87 -28.15
CA TYR A 165 8.88 -3.70 -29.37
C TYR A 165 9.82 -4.89 -29.25
N HIS A 166 10.68 -4.92 -28.22
CA HIS A 166 11.77 -5.88 -28.14
C HIS A 166 11.48 -7.06 -27.20
N GLU A 167 10.52 -6.96 -26.28
CA GLU A 167 10.31 -7.97 -25.23
C GLU A 167 8.83 -8.25 -24.99
N GLN A 168 8.41 -9.51 -25.21
CA GLN A 168 7.14 -10.01 -24.71
C GLN A 168 7.39 -10.79 -23.42
N LEU A 169 7.04 -10.19 -22.29
CA LEU A 169 7.22 -10.82 -20.99
C LEU A 169 6.18 -11.93 -20.74
N THR A 170 6.65 -13.07 -20.29
CA THR A 170 5.86 -14.21 -19.87
C THR A 170 5.20 -13.98 -18.51
N VAL A 171 4.20 -14.79 -18.17
CA VAL A 171 3.56 -14.74 -16.83
C VAL A 171 4.62 -14.94 -15.73
N ALA A 172 5.51 -15.92 -15.88
CA ALA A 172 6.55 -16.20 -14.89
C ALA A 172 7.53 -15.03 -14.66
N GLU A 173 7.89 -14.31 -15.72
CA GLU A 173 8.79 -13.15 -15.63
C GLU A 173 8.12 -11.97 -14.91
N ILE A 174 6.88 -11.62 -15.29
CA ILE A 174 6.16 -10.52 -14.62
C ILE A 174 5.83 -10.86 -13.16
N THR A 175 5.51 -12.13 -12.85
CA THR A 175 5.29 -12.58 -11.46
C THR A 175 6.58 -12.48 -10.66
N SER A 176 7.72 -12.87 -11.22
CA SER A 176 9.02 -12.74 -10.56
C SER A 176 9.39 -11.28 -10.31
N ALA A 177 9.12 -10.40 -11.29
CA ALA A 177 9.37 -8.97 -11.18
C ALA A 177 8.58 -8.31 -10.02
N CYS A 178 7.43 -8.87 -9.60
CA CYS A 178 6.70 -8.38 -8.43
C CYS A 178 7.43 -8.56 -7.10
N PHE A 179 8.36 -9.52 -7.02
CA PHE A 179 9.14 -9.79 -5.80
C PHE A 179 10.52 -9.10 -5.83
N GLU A 180 10.81 -8.34 -6.88
CA GLU A 180 12.03 -7.52 -6.94
C GLU A 180 11.76 -6.19 -6.22
N PRO A 181 12.58 -5.82 -5.19
CA PRO A 181 12.39 -4.59 -4.43
C PRO A 181 12.33 -3.33 -5.30
N ALA A 182 13.00 -3.36 -6.45
CA ALA A 182 13.02 -2.24 -7.39
C ALA A 182 11.64 -1.90 -7.99
N ASN A 183 10.66 -2.81 -7.98
CA ASN A 183 9.35 -2.54 -8.56
C ASN A 183 8.28 -2.16 -7.51
N GLN A 184 8.64 -2.17 -6.22
CA GLN A 184 7.73 -1.86 -5.13
C GLN A 184 7.41 -0.38 -5.07
N LEU A 185 6.17 -0.05 -4.67
CA LEU A 185 5.72 1.33 -4.51
C LEU A 185 6.06 1.94 -3.15
N VAL A 186 6.68 1.18 -2.25
CA VAL A 186 7.16 1.68 -0.97
C VAL A 186 8.61 1.25 -0.82
N LYS A 187 9.49 2.18 -0.43
CA LYS A 187 10.88 1.83 -0.15
C LYS A 187 10.99 1.07 1.17
N CYS A 188 11.11 -0.24 1.07
CA CYS A 188 11.51 -1.13 2.16
C CYS A 188 12.18 -2.35 1.53
N ASP A 189 12.91 -3.13 2.33
CA ASP A 189 13.42 -4.42 1.86
C ASP A 189 12.56 -5.59 2.37
N PRO A 190 11.74 -6.24 1.53
CA PRO A 190 10.92 -7.38 1.95
C PRO A 190 11.72 -8.58 2.43
N ARG A 191 13.04 -8.62 2.15
CA ARG A 191 13.94 -9.68 2.62
C ARG A 191 14.26 -9.54 4.11
N HIS A 192 14.05 -8.37 4.70
CA HIS A 192 14.17 -8.13 6.14
C HIS A 192 12.85 -8.36 6.89
N GLY A 193 11.78 -8.72 6.18
CA GLY A 193 10.47 -8.97 6.76
C GLY A 193 9.90 -10.32 6.37
N LYS A 194 8.69 -10.58 6.85
CA LYS A 194 7.89 -11.76 6.49
C LYS A 194 6.60 -11.31 5.81
N TYR A 195 6.14 -12.10 4.86
CA TYR A 195 4.86 -11.91 4.20
C TYR A 195 3.75 -12.55 5.04
N MET A 196 2.73 -11.76 5.36
CA MET A 196 1.50 -12.25 5.99
C MET A 196 0.46 -12.65 4.95
N ALA A 197 0.39 -11.89 3.86
CA ALA A 197 -0.54 -12.12 2.77
C ALA A 197 0.03 -11.61 1.45
N CYS A 198 -0.34 -12.25 0.33
CA CYS A 198 0.05 -11.86 -1.01
C CYS A 198 -1.10 -12.09 -1.99
N CYS A 199 -1.51 -11.07 -2.71
CA CYS A 199 -2.60 -11.09 -3.68
C CYS A 199 -2.07 -10.65 -5.04
N LEU A 200 -2.13 -11.52 -6.05
CA LEU A 200 -1.63 -11.27 -7.40
C LEU A 200 -2.79 -11.01 -8.34
N LEU A 201 -2.97 -9.75 -8.75
CA LEU A 201 -4.04 -9.31 -9.63
C LEU A 201 -3.52 -9.20 -11.08
N TYR A 202 -3.71 -10.27 -11.84
CA TYR A 202 -3.32 -10.35 -13.24
C TYR A 202 -4.35 -9.70 -14.17
N ARG A 203 -3.85 -9.09 -15.25
CA ARG A 203 -4.66 -8.50 -16.31
C ARG A 203 -4.15 -8.90 -17.69
N GLY A 204 -5.08 -9.13 -18.63
CA GLY A 204 -4.81 -9.39 -20.04
C GLY A 204 -4.71 -10.87 -20.39
N ASP A 205 -3.85 -11.19 -21.37
CA ASP A 205 -3.64 -12.55 -21.86
C ASP A 205 -2.85 -13.39 -20.85
N VAL A 206 -3.56 -13.97 -19.90
CA VAL A 206 -2.99 -14.73 -18.77
C VAL A 206 -3.72 -16.05 -18.62
N VAL A 207 -2.96 -17.16 -18.73
CA VAL A 207 -3.49 -18.51 -18.57
C VAL A 207 -3.37 -18.94 -17.10
N PRO A 208 -4.44 -19.40 -16.44
CA PRO A 208 -4.41 -19.79 -15.02
C PRO A 208 -3.35 -20.86 -14.67
N LYS A 209 -3.09 -21.78 -15.60
CA LYS A 209 -2.05 -22.81 -15.45
C LYS A 209 -0.64 -22.20 -15.29
N ASP A 210 -0.34 -21.16 -16.07
CA ASP A 210 0.96 -20.50 -16.05
C ASP A 210 1.14 -19.68 -14.76
N VAL A 211 0.06 -19.09 -14.25
CA VAL A 211 0.05 -18.42 -12.94
C VAL A 211 0.38 -19.40 -11.82
N ASN A 212 -0.27 -20.56 -11.79
CA ASN A 212 -0.01 -21.59 -10.78
C ASN A 212 1.44 -22.09 -10.85
N ALA A 213 1.98 -22.29 -12.06
CA ALA A 213 3.38 -22.67 -12.25
C ALA A 213 4.34 -21.57 -11.76
N ALA A 214 4.07 -20.31 -12.09
CA ALA A 214 4.87 -19.16 -11.63
C ALA A 214 4.88 -19.05 -10.10
N ILE A 215 3.71 -19.15 -9.45
CA ILE A 215 3.60 -19.11 -7.98
C ILE A 215 4.34 -20.30 -7.34
N ALA A 216 4.26 -21.50 -7.92
CA ALA A 216 5.01 -22.64 -7.43
C ALA A 216 6.52 -22.39 -7.45
N THR A 217 7.04 -21.75 -8.50
CA THR A 217 8.46 -21.34 -8.56
C THR A 217 8.78 -20.28 -7.50
N ILE A 218 7.94 -19.26 -7.33
CA ILE A 218 8.13 -18.22 -6.31
C ILE A 218 8.23 -18.81 -4.90
N LYS A 219 7.36 -19.78 -4.56
CA LYS A 219 7.37 -20.46 -3.26
C LYS A 219 8.66 -21.23 -2.95
N THR A 220 9.44 -21.59 -3.97
CA THR A 220 10.73 -22.27 -3.76
C THR A 220 11.89 -21.31 -3.45
N LYS A 221 11.70 -19.99 -3.65
CA LYS A 221 12.74 -19.00 -3.41
C LYS A 221 12.89 -18.74 -1.91
N ARG A 222 14.08 -19.01 -1.36
CA ARG A 222 14.42 -18.79 0.06
C ARG A 222 14.31 -17.33 0.52
N THR A 223 14.38 -16.39 -0.40
CA THR A 223 14.27 -14.95 -0.14
C THR A 223 12.84 -14.48 0.12
N ILE A 224 11.85 -15.36 -0.06
CA ILE A 224 10.43 -15.05 0.12
C ILE A 224 9.95 -15.87 1.29
N GLN A 225 9.89 -15.24 2.46
CA GLN A 225 9.50 -15.88 3.70
C GLN A 225 8.10 -15.44 4.08
N PHE A 226 7.21 -16.40 4.29
CA PHE A 226 5.90 -16.14 4.87
C PHE A 226 5.97 -16.39 6.38
N VAL A 227 5.06 -15.76 7.12
CA VAL A 227 4.79 -16.13 8.51
C VAL A 227 4.35 -17.59 8.60
N ASP A 228 4.69 -18.23 9.70
CA ASP A 228 4.45 -19.65 9.99
C ASP A 228 2.96 -20.04 9.97
N TRP A 229 2.10 -19.16 10.49
CA TRP A 229 0.66 -19.34 10.51
C TRP A 229 -0.03 -19.09 9.15
N CYS A 230 0.70 -18.64 8.11
CA CYS A 230 0.18 -18.42 6.75
C CYS A 230 1.00 -19.14 5.65
N PRO A 231 1.06 -20.48 5.65
CA PRO A 231 1.93 -21.24 4.72
C PRO A 231 1.47 -21.19 3.25
N THR A 232 0.25 -20.74 2.95
CA THR A 232 -0.29 -20.65 1.58
C THR A 232 -0.95 -19.30 1.27
N GLY A 233 -0.29 -18.20 1.67
CA GLY A 233 -0.82 -16.83 1.59
C GLY A 233 -0.99 -16.20 0.20
N PHE A 234 -1.06 -16.98 -0.90
CA PHE A 234 -1.26 -16.44 -2.25
C PHE A 234 -2.74 -16.47 -2.67
N LYS A 235 -3.28 -15.30 -2.97
CA LYS A 235 -4.57 -15.10 -3.63
C LYS A 235 -4.34 -14.60 -5.05
N VAL A 236 -5.20 -14.97 -5.99
CA VAL A 236 -4.97 -14.72 -7.42
C VAL A 236 -6.21 -14.13 -8.05
N GLY A 237 -6.17 -12.91 -8.58
CA GLY A 237 -7.21 -12.36 -9.45
C GLY A 237 -6.79 -12.45 -10.91
N ILE A 238 -7.70 -12.80 -11.82
CA ILE A 238 -7.42 -12.77 -13.27
C ILE A 238 -8.55 -12.04 -13.99
N ASN A 239 -8.19 -10.93 -14.64
CA ASN A 239 -9.07 -10.19 -15.52
C ASN A 239 -8.54 -10.27 -16.96
N TYR A 240 -9.34 -10.78 -17.90
CA TYR A 240 -8.90 -10.97 -19.28
C TYR A 240 -8.80 -9.68 -20.10
N GLN A 241 -9.28 -8.55 -19.58
CA GLN A 241 -9.09 -7.27 -20.25
C GLN A 241 -7.64 -6.78 -20.10
N PRO A 242 -6.95 -6.51 -21.23
CA PRO A 242 -5.58 -6.04 -21.19
C PRO A 242 -5.48 -4.66 -20.52
N PRO A 243 -4.35 -4.33 -19.87
CA PRO A 243 -4.09 -3.00 -19.34
C PRO A 243 -4.22 -1.94 -20.44
N THR A 244 -4.93 -0.85 -20.14
CA THR A 244 -5.10 0.26 -21.08
C THR A 244 -4.15 1.38 -20.70
N VAL A 245 -3.37 1.86 -21.67
CA VAL A 245 -2.48 3.03 -21.47
C VAL A 245 -3.15 4.32 -21.94
N VAL A 246 -2.82 5.42 -21.28
CA VAL A 246 -3.29 6.76 -21.67
C VAL A 246 -2.56 7.19 -22.95
N PRO A 247 -3.26 7.71 -23.98
CA PRO A 247 -2.61 8.29 -25.16
C PRO A 247 -1.63 9.39 -24.77
N GLY A 248 -0.41 9.37 -25.33
CA GLY A 248 0.67 10.29 -24.92
C GLY A 248 1.21 10.03 -23.50
N GLY A 249 0.93 8.85 -22.95
CA GLY A 249 1.51 8.34 -21.72
C GLY A 249 2.89 7.70 -21.94
N ASP A 250 3.60 7.52 -20.84
CA ASP A 250 4.99 7.05 -20.84
C ASP A 250 5.09 5.51 -20.89
N LEU A 251 3.99 4.82 -20.57
CA LEU A 251 3.92 3.37 -20.49
C LEU A 251 3.62 2.72 -21.85
N ALA A 252 4.33 1.64 -22.12
CA ALA A 252 4.08 0.74 -23.24
C ALA A 252 2.72 0.04 -23.15
N LYS A 253 2.12 -0.21 -24.31
CA LYS A 253 1.02 -1.19 -24.40
C LYS A 253 1.57 -2.58 -24.19
N VAL A 254 1.03 -3.30 -23.21
CA VAL A 254 1.42 -4.67 -22.88
C VAL A 254 0.22 -5.61 -22.98
N GLN A 255 0.46 -6.85 -23.38
CA GLN A 255 -0.60 -7.87 -23.48
C GLN A 255 -1.04 -8.38 -22.10
N ARG A 256 -0.15 -8.28 -21.11
CA ARG A 256 -0.37 -8.76 -19.75
C ARG A 256 0.38 -7.92 -18.73
N ALA A 257 -0.20 -7.79 -17.54
CA ALA A 257 0.43 -7.18 -16.37
C ALA A 257 -0.09 -7.85 -15.09
N VAL A 258 0.59 -7.57 -13.99
CA VAL A 258 0.23 -8.03 -12.65
C VAL A 258 0.45 -6.90 -11.65
N CYS A 259 -0.54 -6.71 -10.79
CA CYS A 259 -0.43 -5.89 -9.60
C CYS A 259 -0.40 -6.82 -8.40
N MET A 260 0.71 -6.86 -7.68
CA MET A 260 0.83 -7.59 -6.42
C MET A 260 0.47 -6.66 -5.28
N LEU A 261 -0.40 -7.11 -4.39
CA LEU A 261 -0.67 -6.50 -3.10
C LEU A 261 -0.17 -7.46 -2.04
N SER A 262 0.80 -7.04 -1.24
CA SER A 262 1.41 -7.89 -0.25
C SER A 262 1.45 -7.19 1.09
N ASN A 263 0.90 -7.82 2.13
CA ASN A 263 1.09 -7.35 3.48
C ASN A 263 2.37 -8.01 4.04
N THR A 264 3.39 -7.20 4.31
CA THR A 264 4.68 -7.66 4.84
C THR A 264 5.13 -6.77 5.98
N THR A 265 5.78 -7.38 6.97
CA THR A 265 6.34 -6.67 8.12
C THR A 265 7.46 -5.70 7.75
N ALA A 266 8.05 -5.82 6.54
CA ALA A 266 9.07 -4.90 6.05
C ALA A 266 8.58 -3.44 5.93
N ILE A 267 7.27 -3.19 5.86
CA ILE A 267 6.75 -1.83 5.85
C ILE A 267 7.03 -1.06 7.15
N ALA A 268 7.33 -1.76 8.25
CA ALA A 268 7.80 -1.14 9.49
C ALA A 268 9.04 -0.25 9.28
N GLU A 269 9.91 -0.56 8.30
CA GLU A 269 11.03 0.31 7.93
C GLU A 269 10.58 1.70 7.45
N ALA A 270 9.41 1.80 6.80
CA ALA A 270 8.85 3.07 6.36
C ALA A 270 8.30 3.88 7.54
N TRP A 271 7.69 3.22 8.52
CA TRP A 271 7.23 3.84 9.77
C TRP A 271 8.41 4.35 10.60
N ALA A 272 9.43 3.51 10.83
CA ALA A 272 10.63 3.90 11.59
C ALA A 272 11.35 5.14 11.02
N ARG A 273 11.40 5.28 9.68
CA ARG A 273 11.96 6.50 9.05
C ARG A 273 11.11 7.74 9.28
N LEU A 274 9.80 7.59 9.36
CA LEU A 274 8.86 8.68 9.62
C LEU A 274 8.94 9.11 11.08
N ASP A 275 8.90 8.14 11.99
CA ASP A 275 9.02 8.29 13.44
C ASP A 275 10.33 8.98 13.82
N HIS A 276 11.45 8.55 13.22
CA HIS A 276 12.74 9.20 13.45
C HIS A 276 12.73 10.70 13.08
N LYS A 277 12.11 11.07 11.95
CA LYS A 277 11.99 12.48 11.54
C LYS A 277 11.07 13.25 12.48
N PHE A 278 9.97 12.64 12.90
CA PHE A 278 9.07 13.21 13.90
C PHE A 278 9.83 13.53 15.19
N ASP A 279 10.57 12.55 15.72
CA ASP A 279 11.31 12.65 16.98
C ASP A 279 12.34 13.78 16.95
N LEU A 280 13.09 13.91 15.84
CA LEU A 280 14.06 14.99 15.65
C LEU A 280 13.42 16.39 15.73
N MET A 281 12.25 16.57 15.11
CA MET A 281 11.54 17.86 15.14
C MET A 281 10.89 18.11 16.50
N TYR A 282 10.22 17.10 17.06
CA TYR A 282 9.45 17.21 18.31
C TYR A 282 10.33 17.38 19.54
N ALA A 283 11.54 16.82 19.55
CA ALA A 283 12.54 17.07 20.59
C ALA A 283 12.91 18.56 20.73
N LYS A 284 12.72 19.36 19.68
CA LYS A 284 12.92 20.82 19.70
C LYS A 284 11.63 21.62 19.70
N ARG A 285 10.47 20.95 19.76
CA ARG A 285 9.14 21.56 19.58
C ARG A 285 9.07 22.44 18.33
N ALA A 286 9.83 22.08 17.28
CA ALA A 286 9.86 22.85 16.05
C ALA A 286 8.49 22.79 15.39
N PHE A 287 7.93 23.93 14.99
CA PHE A 287 6.63 24.05 14.31
C PHE A 287 5.38 23.63 15.10
N VAL A 288 5.51 23.10 16.32
CA VAL A 288 4.36 22.67 17.17
C VAL A 288 3.36 23.81 17.42
N PHE A 289 3.85 25.05 17.57
CA PHE A 289 3.00 26.22 17.82
C PHE A 289 1.96 26.49 16.72
N TRP A 290 2.21 26.06 15.48
CA TRP A 290 1.22 26.21 14.40
C TRP A 290 0.01 25.30 14.62
N TYR A 291 0.20 24.10 15.17
CA TYR A 291 -0.87 23.15 15.42
C TYR A 291 -1.68 23.57 16.65
N VAL A 292 -0.97 23.92 17.74
CA VAL A 292 -1.61 24.41 18.97
C VAL A 292 -2.37 25.71 18.73
N GLY A 293 -1.84 26.60 17.87
CA GLY A 293 -2.49 27.84 17.48
C GLY A 293 -3.81 27.65 16.72
N GLU A 294 -4.00 26.50 16.07
CA GLU A 294 -5.22 26.13 15.33
C GLU A 294 -6.18 25.24 16.16
N GLY A 295 -5.94 25.12 17.47
CA GLY A 295 -6.86 24.49 18.41
C GLY A 295 -6.60 23.02 18.73
N MET A 296 -5.48 22.46 18.29
CA MET A 296 -5.03 21.11 18.65
C MET A 296 -4.34 21.12 20.02
N GLU A 297 -4.55 20.10 20.85
CA GLU A 297 -3.80 20.00 22.12
C GLU A 297 -2.38 19.48 21.86
N GLU A 298 -1.37 20.04 22.56
CA GLU A 298 0.02 19.57 22.39
C GLU A 298 0.19 18.09 22.77
N GLY A 299 -0.64 17.58 23.70
CA GLY A 299 -0.64 16.18 24.12
C GLY A 299 -0.91 15.19 22.99
N GLU A 300 -1.71 15.58 21.99
CA GLU A 300 -2.05 14.73 20.85
C GLU A 300 -0.82 14.30 20.04
N PHE A 301 0.25 15.10 20.03
CA PHE A 301 1.52 14.70 19.39
C PHE A 301 2.16 13.50 20.07
N SER A 302 2.13 13.49 21.41
CA SER A 302 2.70 12.40 22.21
C SER A 302 1.85 11.15 22.09
N GLU A 303 0.52 11.28 22.16
CA GLU A 303 -0.41 10.16 21.98
C GLU A 303 -0.26 9.50 20.60
N ALA A 304 -0.25 10.31 19.53
CA ALA A 304 -0.07 9.78 18.18
C ALA A 304 1.29 9.08 18.02
N ARG A 305 2.36 9.62 18.62
CA ARG A 305 3.69 9.01 18.57
C ARG A 305 3.77 7.69 19.34
N GLU A 306 3.11 7.60 20.49
CA GLU A 306 3.01 6.36 21.28
C GLU A 306 2.23 5.27 20.54
N ASP A 307 1.15 5.63 19.86
CA ASP A 307 0.38 4.69 19.04
C ASP A 307 1.20 4.16 17.84
N MET A 308 2.00 5.02 17.21
CA MET A 308 2.92 4.58 16.14
C MET A 308 4.03 3.67 16.69
N ALA A 309 4.56 3.92 17.89
CA ALA A 309 5.50 3.00 18.54
C ALA A 309 4.86 1.64 18.83
N ALA A 310 3.59 1.62 19.26
CA ALA A 310 2.84 0.39 19.43
C ALA A 310 2.63 -0.34 18.10
N LEU A 311 2.34 0.37 17.01
CA LEU A 311 2.23 -0.21 15.67
C LEU A 311 3.55 -0.83 15.19
N GLU A 312 4.70 -0.19 15.44
CA GLU A 312 6.02 -0.77 15.14
C GLU A 312 6.22 -2.09 15.91
N LYS A 313 5.87 -2.11 17.19
CA LYS A 313 5.92 -3.31 18.02
C LYS A 313 4.98 -4.41 17.52
N ASP A 314 3.79 -4.07 17.06
CA ASP A 314 2.86 -5.03 16.44
C ASP A 314 3.50 -5.73 15.22
N TYR A 315 4.25 -4.99 14.39
CA TYR A 315 4.99 -5.58 13.27
C TYR A 315 6.18 -6.45 13.69
N GLU A 316 6.90 -6.07 14.76
CA GLU A 316 7.99 -6.87 15.32
C GLU A 316 7.47 -8.20 15.87
N GLU A 317 6.37 -8.18 16.63
CA GLU A 317 5.74 -9.37 17.20
C GLU A 317 5.24 -10.33 16.11
N VAL A 318 4.66 -9.81 15.03
CA VAL A 318 4.24 -10.65 13.88
C VAL A 318 5.44 -11.18 13.08
N GLY A 319 6.57 -10.47 13.11
CA GLY A 319 7.81 -10.89 12.47
C GLY A 319 8.57 -11.97 13.24
N ALA A 320 8.36 -12.07 14.55
CA ALA A 320 8.96 -13.10 15.39
C ALA A 320 8.45 -14.50 15.01
N ASP A 321 9.34 -15.50 14.97
CA ASP A 321 8.92 -16.89 14.83
C ASP A 321 8.29 -17.36 16.14
N THR A 322 7.17 -18.09 16.06
CA THR A 322 6.51 -18.70 17.23
C THR A 322 7.37 -19.73 17.97
N VAL A 323 8.52 -20.12 17.42
CA VAL A 323 9.38 -21.22 17.89
C VAL A 323 10.49 -20.73 18.86
N GLY A 324 10.42 -19.50 19.36
CA GLY A 324 11.44 -18.94 20.25
C GLY A 324 11.27 -19.23 21.75
N ASP A 325 10.05 -19.59 22.19
CA ASP A 325 9.71 -19.60 23.64
C ASP A 325 9.47 -21.01 24.23
N GLU A 326 9.64 -22.10 23.47
CA GLU A 326 9.41 -23.48 23.97
C GLU A 326 10.70 -24.28 24.29
N ASP A 327 11.91 -23.73 24.06
CA ASP A 327 13.18 -24.47 24.22
C ASP A 327 14.03 -24.05 25.44
N GLU A 328 13.53 -23.22 26.38
CA GLU A 328 14.30 -22.84 27.60
C GLU A 328 13.83 -23.47 28.93
N ASP A 329 12.74 -24.23 28.99
CA ASP A 329 12.28 -24.91 30.23
C ASP A 329 12.59 -26.41 30.21
N GLY A 330 13.83 -26.76 29.88
CA GLY A 330 14.22 -28.14 29.56
C GLY A 330 15.53 -28.64 30.16
N GLU A 331 16.15 -27.99 31.15
CA GLU A 331 17.30 -28.58 31.85
C GLU A 331 17.58 -27.90 33.21
N GLU A 332 17.01 -28.44 34.30
CA GLU A 332 17.71 -28.43 35.60
C GLU A 332 17.45 -29.74 36.36
N TYR A 333 18.55 -30.32 36.82
CA TYR A 333 18.72 -31.64 37.43
C TYR A 333 18.05 -31.79 38.80
#